data_AF-A0A7J8IJI6-F1
#
_entry.id   AF-A0A7J8IJI6-F1
#
_cell.length_a   1.000
_cell.length_b   1.000
_cell.length_c   1.000
_cell.angle_alpha   90.00
_cell.angle_beta   90.00
_cell.angle_gamma   90.00
#
_symmetry.space_group_name_H-M   'P 1'
#
loop_
_entity.id
_entity.type
_entity.pdbx_description
1 polymer ?
#
loop_
_entity_poly.entity_id
_entity_poly.type
_entity_poly.pdbx_seq_one_letter_code
_entity_poly.pdbx_strand_id
1 'polypeptide(L)'
;MRPVRLMKVFITCRISPEGRAALARASDCEVEQWDSEEPITYKDLERGLTGAHGLLCILSNRVDKKLLDTAGVCPGQVWGGFRGWLGL
;
A
#
# COMPACT_ATOMS: atom_id res chain seq x y z
N MET A 1 20.69 9.34 -16.42
CA MET A 1 19.52 9.56 -15.56
C MET A 1 18.97 8.20 -15.16
N ARG A 2 18.83 7.90 -13.87
CA ARG A 2 18.13 6.67 -13.45
C ARG A 2 16.63 6.88 -13.72
N PRO A 3 15.90 5.91 -14.30
CA PRO A 3 14.47 6.03 -14.44
C PRO A 3 13.86 6.22 -13.05
N VAL A 4 13.05 7.27 -12.88
CA VAL A 4 12.25 7.44 -11.66
C VAL A 4 11.25 6.29 -11.66
N ARG A 5 11.47 5.30 -10.82
CA ARG A 5 10.51 4.23 -10.58
C ARG A 5 9.38 4.85 -9.77
N LEU A 6 8.23 5.06 -10.40
CA LEU A 6 7.01 5.46 -9.69
C LEU A 6 6.65 4.36 -8.68
N MET A 7 6.53 4.74 -7.41
CA MET A 7 6.10 3.90 -6.32
C MET A 7 4.57 3.83 -6.33
N LYS A 8 4.03 2.71 -6.80
CA LYS A 8 2.61 2.42 -6.67
C LYS A 8 2.20 2.31 -5.19
N VAL A 9 1.21 3.06 -4.76
CA VAL A 9 0.62 3.02 -3.40
C VAL A 9 -0.88 2.72 -3.51
N PHE A 10 -1.33 1.71 -2.78
CA PHE A 10 -2.75 1.37 -2.69
C PHE A 10 -3.36 1.88 -1.40
N ILE A 11 -4.54 2.52 -1.49
CA ILE A 11 -5.23 3.13 -0.35
C ILE A 11 -6.63 2.55 -0.24
N THR A 12 -6.98 1.97 0.91
CA THR A 12 -8.28 1.29 1.10
C THR A 12 -9.38 2.17 1.70
N CYS A 13 -9.03 3.38 2.11
CA CYS A 13 -9.94 4.31 2.78
C CYS A 13 -9.92 5.70 2.15
N ARG A 14 -10.97 6.47 2.40
CA ARG A 14 -11.00 7.87 2.01
C ARG A 14 -10.08 8.67 2.90
N ILE A 15 -9.00 9.19 2.32
CA ILE A 15 -8.14 10.17 2.96
C ILE A 15 -8.72 11.58 2.83
N SER A 16 -8.32 12.49 3.72
CA SER A 16 -8.78 13.89 3.65
C SER A 16 -8.28 14.57 2.36
N PRO A 17 -8.91 15.69 1.93
CA PRO A 17 -8.44 16.47 0.80
C PRO A 17 -6.96 16.87 0.91
N GLU A 18 -6.49 17.20 2.11
CA GLU A 18 -5.10 17.56 2.40
C GLU A 18 -4.15 16.38 2.17
N GLY A 19 -4.55 15.17 2.61
CA GLY A 19 -3.79 13.95 2.36
C GLY A 19 -3.70 13.63 0.86
N ARG A 20 -4.79 13.81 0.11
CA ARG A 20 -4.79 13.65 -1.36
C ARG A 20 -3.87 14.66 -2.02
N ALA A 21 -3.91 15.92 -1.59
CA ALA A 21 -3.06 16.97 -2.13
C ALA A 21 -1.57 16.70 -1.86
N ALA A 22 -1.23 16.18 -0.68
CA ALA A 22 0.15 15.79 -0.35
C ALA A 22 0.65 14.67 -1.27
N LEU A 23 -0.16 13.64 -1.50
CA LEU A 23 0.19 12.54 -2.40
C LEU A 23 0.29 12.96 -3.86
N ALA A 24 -0.62 13.83 -4.33
CA ALA A 24 -0.56 14.37 -5.69
C ALA A 24 0.69 15.24 -5.95
N ARG A 25 1.29 15.80 -4.89
CA ARG A 25 2.55 16.55 -4.96
C ARG A 25 3.79 15.65 -4.93
N ALA A 26 3.67 14.40 -4.50
CA ALA A 26 4.76 13.45 -4.51
C ALA A 26 4.98 12.96 -5.95
N SER A 27 6.02 13.48 -6.61
CA SER A 27 6.33 13.20 -8.03
C SER A 27 6.73 11.75 -8.31
N ASP A 28 6.99 10.98 -7.25
CA ASP A 28 7.47 9.61 -7.27
C ASP A 28 6.40 8.59 -6.84
N CYS A 29 5.15 9.02 -6.58
CA CYS A 29 4.07 8.14 -6.15
C CYS A 29 2.95 8.05 -7.18
N GLU A 30 2.54 6.83 -7.51
CA GLU A 30 1.31 6.55 -8.25
C GLU A 30 0.28 6.02 -7.26
N VAL A 31 -0.86 6.71 -7.11
CA VAL A 31 -1.85 6.37 -6.08
C VAL A 31 -3.09 5.74 -6.70
N GLU A 32 -3.42 4.54 -6.24
CA GLU A 32 -4.69 3.87 -6.51
C GLU A 32 -5.51 3.83 -5.21
N GLN A 33 -6.73 4.35 -5.23
CA GLN A 33 -7.60 4.43 -4.06
C GLN A 33 -8.87 3.63 -4.29
N TRP A 34 -9.24 2.80 -3.31
CA TRP A 34 -10.58 2.23 -3.18
C TRP A 34 -11.59 3.32 -2.81
N ASP A 35 -12.57 3.53 -3.67
CA ASP A 35 -13.53 4.64 -3.56
C ASP A 35 -14.98 4.20 -3.23
N SER A 36 -15.21 2.89 -3.11
CA SER A 36 -16.53 2.34 -2.75
C SER A 36 -16.92 2.69 -1.31
N GLU A 37 -18.23 2.88 -1.10
CA GLU A 37 -18.85 2.98 0.23
C GLU A 37 -18.83 1.63 0.97
N GLU A 38 -18.71 0.53 0.23
CA GLU A 38 -18.64 -0.81 0.82
C GLU A 38 -17.25 -1.11 1.40
N PRO A 39 -17.19 -1.88 2.50
CA PRO A 39 -15.92 -2.35 3.03
C PRO A 39 -15.18 -3.17 1.97
N ILE A 40 -13.90 -2.84 1.76
CA ILE A 40 -13.07 -3.56 0.79
C ILE A 40 -13.01 -5.05 1.12
N THR A 41 -13.27 -5.89 0.11
CA THR A 41 -13.15 -7.34 0.29
C THR A 41 -11.67 -7.75 0.30
N TYR A 42 -11.35 -8.90 0.91
CA TYR A 42 -9.98 -9.41 0.88
C TYR A 42 -9.46 -9.62 -0.55
N LYS A 43 -10.34 -10.01 -1.47
CA LYS A 43 -9.99 -10.22 -2.89
C LYS A 43 -9.65 -8.90 -3.59
N ASP A 44 -10.39 -7.84 -3.30
CA ASP A 44 -10.11 -6.50 -3.84
C ASP A 44 -8.83 -5.91 -3.24
N LEU A 45 -8.62 -6.14 -1.95
CA LEU A 45 -7.39 -5.76 -1.24
C LEU A 45 -6.16 -6.44 -1.86
N GLU A 46 -6.23 -7.74 -2.11
CA GLU A 46 -5.16 -8.53 -2.76
C GLU A 46 -4.88 -8.03 -4.18
N ARG A 47 -5.93 -7.71 -4.94
CA ARG A 47 -5.82 -7.17 -6.30
C ARG A 47 -5.15 -5.79 -6.32
N GLY A 48 -5.57 -4.87 -5.45
CA GLY A 48 -5.00 -3.52 -5.38
C GLY A 48 -3.55 -3.51 -4.91
N LEU A 49 -3.21 -4.40 -3.98
CA LEU A 49 -1.85 -4.55 -3.47
C LEU A 49 -0.89 -5.22 -4.46
N THR A 50 -1.40 -5.98 -5.43
CA THR A 50 -0.56 -6.70 -6.38
C THR A 50 0.37 -5.73 -7.13
N GLY A 51 1.68 -5.88 -6.93
CA GLY A 51 2.70 -4.99 -7.51
C GLY A 51 2.82 -3.61 -6.86
N ALA A 52 2.05 -3.32 -5.80
CA ALA A 52 2.15 -2.07 -5.05
C ALA A 52 3.35 -2.08 -4.10
N HIS A 53 3.98 -0.92 -3.95
CA HIS A 53 5.13 -0.69 -3.08
C HIS A 53 4.71 -0.18 -1.69
N GLY A 54 3.47 0.28 -1.55
CA GLY A 54 2.91 0.75 -0.29
C GLY A 54 1.40 0.46 -0.16
N LEU A 55 0.96 0.32 1.09
CA LEU A 55 -0.44 0.12 1.47
C LEU A 55 -0.79 1.10 2.59
N LEU A 56 -1.82 1.92 2.38
CA LEU A 56 -2.49 2.68 3.43
C LEU A 56 -3.85 2.06 3.69
N CYS A 57 -4.02 1.48 4.86
CA CYS A 57 -5.24 0.78 5.23
C CYS A 57 -5.76 1.15 6.62
N ILE A 58 -7.03 0.86 6.86
CA ILE A 58 -7.63 0.95 8.20
C ILE A 58 -7.34 -0.32 9.01
N LEU A 59 -7.44 -0.22 10.34
CA LEU A 59 -7.16 -1.33 11.26
C LEU A 59 -8.02 -2.57 11.03
N SER A 60 -9.24 -2.40 10.49
CA SER A 60 -10.15 -3.50 10.18
C SER A 60 -9.76 -4.29 8.93
N ASN A 61 -8.83 -3.79 8.10
CA ASN A 61 -8.34 -4.55 6.96
C ASN A 61 -7.38 -5.63 7.44
N ARG A 62 -7.64 -6.86 7.01
CA ARG A 62 -6.80 -8.00 7.33
C ARG A 62 -5.49 -7.92 6.54
N VAL A 63 -4.42 -7.53 7.22
CA VAL A 63 -3.05 -7.56 6.68
C VAL A 63 -2.33 -8.78 7.23
N ASP A 64 -2.21 -9.82 6.42
CA ASP A 64 -1.51 -11.05 6.77
C ASP A 64 -0.35 -11.35 5.81
N LYS A 65 0.46 -12.35 6.15
CA LYS A 65 1.63 -12.72 5.34
C LYS A 65 1.26 -12.98 3.88
N LYS A 66 0.16 -13.70 3.64
CA LYS A 66 -0.31 -14.01 2.28
C LYS A 66 -0.56 -12.74 1.48
N LEU A 67 -1.23 -11.76 2.09
CA LEU A 67 -1.46 -10.47 1.45
C LEU A 67 -0.13 -9.76 1.15
N LEU A 68 0.79 -9.71 2.12
CA LEU A 68 2.07 -9.04 1.94
C LEU A 68 2.96 -9.71 0.88
N ASP A 69 2.84 -11.03 0.71
CA ASP A 69 3.55 -11.79 -0.32
C ASP A 69 3.08 -11.43 -1.76
N THR A 70 1.91 -10.79 -1.94
CA THR A 70 1.45 -10.30 -3.26
C THR A 70 1.95 -8.90 -3.61
N ALA A 71 2.50 -8.17 -2.62
CA ALA A 71 3.01 -6.83 -2.83
C ALA A 71 4.19 -6.80 -3.82
N GLY A 72 4.42 -5.63 -4.42
CA GLY A 72 5.56 -5.39 -5.29
C GLY A 72 6.90 -5.50 -4.55
N VAL A 73 7.96 -5.84 -5.30
CA VAL A 73 9.31 -5.93 -4.75
C VAL A 73 9.85 -4.53 -4.47
N CYS A 74 9.96 -4.18 -3.18
CA CYS A 74 10.73 -3.02 -2.76
C CYS A 74 12.22 -3.39 -2.69
N PRO A 75 13.13 -2.68 -3.40
CA PRO A 75 14.56 -2.92 -3.27
C PRO A 75 14.99 -2.61 -1.82
N GLY A 76 15.37 -3.65 -1.08
CA GLY A 76 15.74 -3.57 0.35
C GLY A 76 14.67 -4.10 1.32
N GLN A 77 13.50 -4.52 0.85
CA GLN A 77 12.45 -5.05 1.72
C GLN A 77 12.44 -6.59 1.67
N VAL A 78 13.13 -7.20 2.63
CA VAL A 78 12.80 -8.57 3.06
C VAL A 78 11.52 -8.39 3.89
N TRP A 79 10.39 -8.96 3.49
CA TRP A 79 9.22 -9.13 4.37
C TRP A 79 9.52 -10.24 5.42
N GLY A 80 10.73 -10.19 5.96
CA GLY A 80 11.33 -11.11 6.90
C GLY A 80 10.91 -10.70 8.29
N GLY A 81 9.72 -11.15 8.67
CA GLY A 81 9.31 -11.22 10.05
C GLY A 81 8.76 -9.91 10.61
N PHE A 82 7.47 -9.95 10.89
CA PHE A 82 6.78 -9.18 11.93
C PHE A 82 7.50 -9.15 13.31
N ARG A 83 8.61 -9.90 13.48
CA ARG A 83 9.45 -9.96 14.68
C ARG A 83 10.46 -8.80 14.81
N GLY A 84 10.89 -8.17 13.71
CA GLY A 84 11.96 -7.16 13.77
C GLY A 84 11.53 -5.79 14.32
N TRP A 85 10.24 -5.48 14.32
CA TRP A 85 9.74 -4.13 14.64
C TRP A 85 9.34 -3.94 16.11
N LEU A 86 9.25 -5.02 16.90
CA LEU A 86 8.93 -4.97 18.34
C LEU A 86 10.13 -5.27 19.26
N GLY A 87 11.33 -5.50 18.72
CA GLY A 87 12.52 -5.74 19.55
C GLY A 87 12.39 -6.95 20.50
N LEU A 88 11.78 -8.06 20.03
CA LEU A 88 11.65 -9.33 20.75
C LEU A 88 12.09 -10.53 19.91
#